data_AF-A0A543Q377-F1
#
_entry.id   AF-A0A543Q377-F1
#
_cell.length_a   1.000
_cell.length_b   1.000
_cell.length_c   1.000
_cell.angle_alpha   90.00
_cell.angle_beta   90.00
_cell.angle_gamma   90.00
#
_symmetry.space_group_name_H-M   'P 1'
#
loop_
_entity.id
_entity.type
_entity.pdbx_description
1 polymer ?
#
loop_
_entity_poly.entity_id
_entity_poly.type
_entity_poly.pdbx_seq_one_letter_code
_entity_poly.pdbx_strand_id
1 'polypeptide(L)'
;MMFLKRLPTVQEPRLYMALERTYLGYFKLLFVSIGTGLVSARLAVLFLALHYAKLGHFFTELFNVLTWPAIALVFVVGLNFMFDLQHIEKGPPVAAKEIIDPRIYMAAERTFLAWVRTGIGLIAFGFVIEKFDFFLEQLSIMLHTKLVMGEGFSGMGIIFIVLGITNLMIGGINFIRTVKKVDEGCYHVHKFLYGLYGVILFGITVALAVMIIRVSL
;
A
#
# COMPACT_ATOMS: atom_id res chain seq x y z
N MET A 1 -12.63 -11.45 5.62
CA MET A 1 -14.09 -11.62 5.81
C MET A 1 -14.39 -11.63 7.31
N MET A 2 -14.36 -10.44 7.91
CA MET A 2 -14.54 -10.16 9.34
C MET A 2 -16.00 -9.76 9.59
N PHE A 3 -16.95 -10.54 9.06
CA PHE A 3 -18.36 -10.16 8.97
C PHE A 3 -19.19 -10.51 10.21
N LEU A 4 -18.61 -11.13 11.25
CA LEU A 4 -19.31 -11.44 12.48
C LEU A 4 -19.10 -10.36 13.55
N LYS A 5 -19.91 -9.32 13.38
CA LYS A 5 -20.19 -8.16 14.24
C LYS A 5 -20.80 -8.54 15.61
N ARG A 6 -20.27 -9.55 16.31
CA ARG A 6 -20.89 -10.13 17.52
C ARG A 6 -19.98 -10.31 18.75
N LEU A 7 -18.75 -9.83 18.72
CA LEU A 7 -17.90 -9.87 19.92
C LEU A 7 -17.93 -8.49 20.60
N PRO A 8 -18.15 -8.42 21.92
CA PRO A 8 -17.97 -7.18 22.68
C PRO A 8 -16.51 -6.73 22.51
N THR A 9 -16.30 -5.63 21.78
CA THR A 9 -14.96 -5.11 21.51
C THR A 9 -14.40 -4.48 22.78
N VAL A 10 -13.27 -5.00 23.24
CA VAL A 10 -12.48 -4.43 24.33
C VAL A 10 -11.27 -3.73 23.71
N GLN A 11 -10.75 -2.66 24.30
CA GLN A 11 -9.55 -1.95 23.79
C GLN A 11 -8.26 -2.76 24.00
N GLU A 12 -8.19 -3.95 23.43
CA GLU A 12 -7.03 -4.85 23.55
C GLU A 12 -5.94 -4.49 22.53
N PRO A 13 -4.69 -4.23 22.98
CA PRO A 13 -3.55 -3.97 22.09
C PRO A 13 -3.35 -5.08 21.03
N ARG A 14 -3.68 -6.32 21.39
CA ARG A 14 -3.57 -7.50 20.51
C ARG A 14 -4.55 -7.45 19.34
N LEU A 15 -5.77 -6.96 19.57
CA LEU A 15 -6.80 -6.83 18.54
C LEU A 15 -6.40 -5.76 17.52
N TYR A 16 -5.85 -4.63 17.98
CA TYR A 16 -5.29 -3.59 17.11
C TYR A 16 -4.14 -4.12 16.24
N MET A 17 -3.17 -4.81 16.84
CA MET A 17 -2.04 -5.39 16.08
C MET A 17 -2.47 -6.47 15.08
N ALA A 18 -3.50 -7.24 15.40
CA ALA A 18 -4.08 -8.21 14.48
C ALA A 18 -4.77 -7.52 13.29
N LEU A 19 -5.58 -6.49 13.56
CA LEU A 19 -6.24 -5.66 12.55
C LEU A 19 -5.21 -5.04 11.60
N GLU A 20 -4.19 -4.38 12.15
CA GLU A 20 -3.12 -3.73 11.41
C GLU A 20 -2.44 -4.70 10.43
N ARG A 21 -2.11 -5.92 10.90
CA ARG A 21 -1.49 -6.96 10.07
C ARG A 21 -2.40 -7.41 8.91
N THR A 22 -3.69 -7.59 9.18
CA THR A 22 -4.66 -8.01 8.15
C THR A 22 -4.81 -6.94 7.08
N TYR A 23 -4.96 -5.67 7.48
CA TYR A 23 -5.09 -4.56 6.54
C TYR A 23 -3.80 -4.28 5.76
N LEU A 24 -2.61 -4.38 6.38
CA LEU A 24 -1.32 -4.36 5.67
C LEU A 24 -1.24 -5.46 4.61
N GLY A 25 -1.77 -6.65 4.90
CA GLY A 25 -1.85 -7.73 3.92
C GLY A 25 -2.72 -7.36 2.72
N TYR A 26 -3.88 -6.75 2.96
CA TYR A 26 -4.77 -6.26 1.88
C TYR A 26 -4.12 -5.15 1.07
N PHE A 27 -3.55 -4.14 1.71
CA PHE A 27 -2.82 -3.08 1.03
C PHE A 27 -1.67 -3.62 0.20
N LYS A 28 -0.88 -4.56 0.73
CA LYS A 28 0.20 -5.22 -0.03
C LYS A 28 -0.32 -5.83 -1.32
N LEU A 29 -1.40 -6.62 -1.26
CA LEU A 29 -1.96 -7.28 -2.44
C LEU A 29 -2.45 -6.25 -3.47
N LEU A 30 -3.13 -5.20 -3.01
CA LEU A 30 -3.63 -4.14 -3.88
C LEU A 30 -2.50 -3.36 -4.55
N PHE A 31 -1.43 -3.03 -3.82
CA PHE A 31 -0.28 -2.35 -4.40
C PHE A 31 0.50 -3.24 -5.38
N VAL A 32 0.63 -4.54 -5.09
CA VAL A 32 1.23 -5.48 -6.04
C VAL A 32 0.39 -5.55 -7.31
N SER A 33 -0.94 -5.62 -7.20
CA SER A 33 -1.86 -5.58 -8.33
C SER A 33 -1.65 -4.31 -9.18
N ILE A 34 -1.66 -3.14 -8.55
CA ILE A 34 -1.45 -1.86 -9.25
C ILE A 34 -0.06 -1.81 -9.90
N GLY A 35 0.99 -2.22 -9.18
CA GLY A 35 2.37 -2.22 -9.69
C GLY A 35 2.57 -3.17 -10.87
N THR A 36 2.03 -4.40 -10.80
CA THR A 36 2.04 -5.35 -11.92
C THR A 36 1.24 -4.83 -13.10
N GLY A 37 0.10 -4.17 -12.86
CA GLY A 37 -0.67 -3.52 -13.92
C GLY A 37 0.18 -2.45 -14.59
N LEU A 38 0.88 -1.65 -13.80
CA LEU A 38 1.72 -0.59 -14.32
C LEU A 38 2.84 -1.11 -15.21
N VAL A 39 3.50 -2.21 -14.82
CA VAL A 39 4.48 -2.92 -15.67
C VAL A 39 3.82 -3.48 -16.93
N SER A 40 2.61 -4.03 -16.84
CA SER A 40 1.83 -4.49 -17.99
C SER A 40 1.62 -3.37 -19.02
N ALA A 41 1.33 -2.14 -18.58
CA ALA A 41 1.19 -1.00 -19.48
C ALA A 41 2.49 -0.68 -20.24
N ARG A 42 3.66 -0.77 -19.58
CA ARG A 42 4.97 -0.58 -20.24
C ARG A 42 5.25 -1.67 -21.27
N LEU A 43 4.92 -2.92 -20.93
CA LEU A 43 5.03 -4.04 -21.86
C LEU A 43 4.11 -3.87 -23.08
N ALA A 44 2.88 -3.36 -22.88
CA ALA A 44 1.96 -3.09 -23.98
C ALA A 44 2.57 -2.11 -25.00
N VAL A 45 3.16 -1.02 -24.51
CA VAL A 45 3.86 -0.02 -25.32
C VAL A 45 5.04 -0.63 -26.08
N LEU A 46 5.83 -1.47 -25.41
CA LEU A 46 6.94 -2.20 -26.05
C LEU A 46 6.47 -3.12 -27.18
N PHE A 47 5.45 -3.95 -26.94
CA PHE A 47 4.95 -4.89 -27.95
C PHE A 47 4.30 -4.19 -29.14
N LEU A 48 3.62 -3.08 -28.89
CA LEU A 48 3.04 -2.27 -29.95
C LEU A 48 4.14 -1.64 -30.84
N ALA A 49 5.25 -1.20 -30.24
CA ALA A 49 6.42 -0.69 -30.98
C ALA A 49 7.16 -1.78 -31.76
N LEU A 50 7.15 -3.03 -31.30
CA LEU A 50 7.71 -4.18 -32.01
C LEU A 50 6.77 -4.77 -33.08
N HIS A 51 5.72 -4.03 -33.47
CA HIS A 51 4.69 -4.46 -34.43
C HIS A 51 3.86 -5.70 -34.02
N TYR A 52 3.87 -6.09 -32.74
CA TYR A 52 3.03 -7.17 -32.20
C TYR A 52 1.71 -6.63 -31.63
N ALA A 53 0.83 -6.14 -32.51
CA ALA A 53 -0.43 -5.49 -32.13
C ALA A 53 -1.35 -6.35 -31.23
N LYS A 54 -1.41 -7.67 -31.48
CA LYS A 54 -2.25 -8.59 -30.69
C LYS A 54 -1.77 -8.72 -29.24
N LEU A 55 -0.45 -8.77 -29.02
CA LEU A 55 0.11 -8.79 -27.67
C LEU A 55 -0.07 -7.43 -27.00
N GLY A 56 0.18 -6.33 -27.71
CA GLY A 56 -0.02 -4.98 -27.17
C GLY A 56 -1.42 -4.79 -26.58
N HIS A 57 -2.46 -5.15 -27.33
CA HIS A 57 -3.85 -5.06 -26.85
C HIS A 57 -4.13 -5.95 -25.63
N PHE A 58 -3.57 -7.17 -25.58
CA PHE A 58 -3.73 -8.06 -24.42
C PHE A 58 -3.14 -7.43 -23.15
N PHE A 59 -1.95 -6.83 -23.23
CA PHE A 59 -1.31 -6.20 -22.06
C PHE A 59 -2.02 -4.90 -21.64
N THR A 60 -2.63 -4.16 -22.56
CA THR A 60 -3.47 -2.99 -22.23
C THR A 60 -4.75 -3.40 -21.50
N GLU A 61 -5.43 -4.45 -21.95
CA GLU A 61 -6.60 -5.00 -21.24
C GLU A 61 -6.22 -5.53 -19.86
N LEU A 62 -5.08 -6.23 -19.77
CA LEU A 62 -4.56 -6.72 -18.50
C LEU A 62 -4.27 -5.56 -17.52
N PHE A 63 -3.75 -4.44 -18.00
CA PHE A 63 -3.55 -3.24 -17.18
C PHE A 63 -4.88 -2.71 -16.62
N ASN A 64 -5.91 -2.56 -17.45
CA ASN A 64 -7.22 -2.06 -17.03
C ASN A 64 -7.87 -2.98 -15.99
N VAL A 65 -7.86 -4.29 -16.25
CA VAL A 65 -8.43 -5.30 -15.34
C VAL A 65 -7.70 -5.34 -14.00
N LEU A 66 -6.39 -5.09 -13.98
CA LEU A 66 -5.58 -5.24 -12.76
C LEU A 66 -5.51 -3.94 -11.93
N THR A 67 -5.67 -2.77 -12.54
CA THR A 67 -5.56 -1.47 -11.86
C THR A 67 -6.89 -0.93 -11.37
N TRP A 68 -7.92 -0.89 -12.22
CA TRP A 68 -9.20 -0.24 -11.88
C TRP A 68 -9.92 -0.89 -10.68
N PRO A 69 -10.07 -2.23 -10.64
CA PRO A 69 -10.65 -2.92 -9.48
C PRO A 69 -9.77 -2.78 -8.23
N ALA A 70 -8.44 -2.76 -8.39
CA ALA A 70 -7.52 -2.60 -7.27
C ALA A 70 -7.66 -1.20 -6.65
N ILE A 71 -7.75 -0.14 -7.46
CA ILE A 71 -7.98 1.22 -6.97
C ILE A 71 -9.30 1.28 -6.19
N ALA A 72 -10.40 0.77 -6.77
CA ALA A 72 -11.70 0.74 -6.10
C ALA A 72 -11.64 -0.02 -4.76
N LEU A 73 -10.96 -1.16 -4.73
CA LEU A 73 -10.76 -1.94 -3.50
C LEU A 73 -9.89 -1.21 -2.47
N VAL A 74 -8.90 -0.40 -2.87
CA VAL A 74 -8.12 0.41 -1.92
C VAL A 74 -9.02 1.38 -1.17
N PHE A 75 -9.96 2.04 -1.86
CA PHE A 75 -10.93 2.92 -1.20
C PHE A 75 -11.82 2.15 -0.23
N VAL A 76 -12.36 0.99 -0.64
CA VAL A 76 -13.21 0.15 0.22
C VAL A 76 -12.45 -0.34 1.45
N VAL A 77 -11.23 -0.85 1.27
CA VAL A 77 -10.36 -1.33 2.36
C VAL A 77 -9.96 -0.19 3.29
N GLY A 78 -9.62 0.99 2.75
CA GLY A 78 -9.27 2.17 3.55
C GLY A 78 -10.44 2.68 4.39
N LEU A 79 -11.65 2.72 3.82
CA LEU A 79 -12.86 3.10 4.56
C LEU A 79 -13.19 2.09 5.66
N ASN A 80 -13.16 0.79 5.34
CA ASN A 80 -13.41 -0.27 6.31
C ASN A 80 -12.42 -0.22 7.47
N PHE A 81 -11.13 0.05 7.20
CA PHE A 81 -10.12 0.21 8.25
C PHE A 81 -10.46 1.35 9.21
N MET A 82 -10.91 2.49 8.67
CA MET A 82 -11.30 3.65 9.48
C MET A 82 -12.53 3.36 10.34
N PHE A 83 -13.53 2.67 9.77
CA PHE A 83 -14.71 2.25 10.51
C PHE A 83 -14.37 1.22 11.60
N ASP A 84 -13.51 0.24 11.32
CA ASP A 84 -13.10 -0.77 12.29
C ASP A 84 -12.32 -0.16 13.45
N LEU A 85 -11.43 0.81 13.18
CA LEU A 85 -10.73 1.56 14.22
C LEU A 85 -11.70 2.28 15.16
N GLN A 86 -12.72 2.96 14.62
CA GLN A 86 -13.74 3.64 15.43
C GLN A 86 -14.59 2.67 16.26
N HIS A 87 -14.80 1.43 15.81
CA HIS A 87 -15.56 0.43 16.55
C HIS A 87 -14.77 -0.19 17.71
N ILE A 88 -13.45 -0.39 17.56
CA ILE A 88 -12.60 -0.92 18.63
C ILE A 88 -12.39 0.14 19.72
N GLU A 89 -12.28 1.41 19.34
CA GLU A 89 -12.02 2.49 20.29
C GLU A 89 -13.20 2.80 21.22
N LYS A 90 -14.44 2.45 20.81
CA LYS A 90 -15.65 2.59 21.66
C LYS A 90 -15.78 1.51 22.74
N GLY A 91 -14.91 0.50 22.74
CA GLY A 91 -14.88 -0.56 23.74
C GLY A 91 -14.42 -0.08 25.12
N PRO A 92 -14.78 -0.76 26.22
CA PRO A 92 -14.20 -0.47 27.52
C PRO A 92 -12.68 -0.70 27.53
N PRO A 93 -11.90 0.10 28.29
CA PRO A 93 -10.46 -0.08 28.41
C PRO A 93 -10.12 -1.39 29.14
N VAL A 94 -9.08 -2.07 28.68
CA VAL A 94 -8.58 -3.30 29.28
C VAL A 94 -7.79 -3.00 30.56
N ALA A 95 -7.82 -3.91 31.52
CA ALA A 95 -7.03 -3.80 32.75
C ALA A 95 -5.52 -3.69 32.45
N ALA A 96 -4.81 -2.79 33.14
CA ALA A 96 -3.38 -2.52 32.93
C ALA A 96 -2.48 -3.77 33.04
N LYS A 97 -2.91 -4.77 33.81
CA LYS A 97 -2.20 -6.05 33.96
C LYS A 97 -2.10 -6.86 32.66
N GLU A 98 -3.07 -6.74 31.75
CA GLU A 98 -3.05 -7.44 30.45
C GLU A 98 -2.20 -6.71 29.39
N ILE A 99 -1.86 -5.43 29.64
CA ILE A 99 -1.09 -4.58 28.74
C ILE A 99 0.42 -4.88 28.85
N ILE A 100 0.87 -5.40 30.00
CA ILE A 100 2.28 -5.67 30.32
C ILE A 100 2.68 -7.11 29.93
N ASP A 101 1.84 -7.83 29.17
CA ASP A 101 2.14 -9.19 28.71
C ASP A 101 3.31 -9.20 27.69
N PRO A 102 4.40 -9.97 27.93
CA PRO A 102 5.50 -10.14 26.97
C PRO A 102 5.05 -10.54 25.55
N ARG A 103 3.89 -11.18 25.41
CA ARG A 103 3.32 -11.57 24.11
C ARG A 103 2.96 -10.37 23.24
N ILE A 104 2.70 -9.20 23.83
CA ILE A 104 2.42 -7.95 23.11
C ILE A 104 3.68 -7.47 22.38
N TYR A 105 4.85 -7.56 23.02
CA TYR A 105 6.13 -7.23 22.38
C TYR A 105 6.41 -8.11 21.16
N MET A 106 6.25 -9.43 21.30
CA MET A 106 6.43 -10.37 20.16
C MET A 106 5.40 -10.13 19.04
N ALA A 107 4.19 -9.67 19.39
CA ALA A 107 3.18 -9.30 18.40
C ALA A 107 3.54 -8.02 17.65
N ALA A 108 4.07 -7.01 18.36
CA ALA A 108 4.50 -5.73 17.82
C ALA A 108 5.73 -5.87 16.91
N GLU A 109 6.67 -6.74 17.26
CA GLU A 109 7.83 -7.04 16.41
C GLU A 109 7.38 -7.69 15.09
N ARG A 110 6.43 -8.63 15.13
CA ARG A 110 5.88 -9.25 13.91
C ARG A 110 5.12 -8.27 13.03
N THR A 111 4.38 -7.32 13.60
CA THR A 111 3.74 -6.27 12.81
C THR A 111 4.79 -5.37 12.19
N PHE A 112 5.80 -4.95 12.95
CA PHE A 112 6.92 -4.16 12.43
C PHE A 112 7.64 -4.86 11.27
N LEU A 113 7.96 -6.15 11.38
CA LEU A 113 8.57 -6.91 10.28
C LEU A 113 7.64 -7.01 9.05
N ALA A 114 6.32 -7.02 9.25
CA ALA A 114 5.36 -6.95 8.15
C ALA A 114 5.36 -5.57 7.46
N TRP A 115 5.48 -4.48 8.23
CA TRP A 115 5.69 -3.12 7.70
C TRP A 115 6.98 -3.01 6.90
N VAL A 116 8.07 -3.57 7.42
CA VAL A 116 9.37 -3.58 6.72
C VAL A 116 9.27 -4.34 5.40
N ARG A 117 8.69 -5.54 5.42
CA ARG A 117 8.50 -6.37 4.22
C ARG A 117 7.63 -5.70 3.17
N THR A 118 6.55 -5.04 3.59
CA THR A 118 5.66 -4.31 2.67
C THR A 118 6.36 -3.10 2.07
N GLY A 119 7.05 -2.29 2.89
CA GLY A 119 7.80 -1.12 2.43
C GLY A 119 8.91 -1.47 1.45
N ILE A 120 9.73 -2.48 1.73
CA ILE A 120 10.78 -2.94 0.81
C ILE A 120 10.19 -3.44 -0.52
N GLY A 121 9.08 -4.20 -0.47
CA GLY A 121 8.41 -4.67 -1.68
C GLY A 121 7.92 -3.51 -2.56
N LEU A 122 7.35 -2.47 -1.95
CA LEU A 122 6.88 -1.27 -2.64
C LEU A 122 8.03 -0.50 -3.29
N ILE A 123 9.15 -0.33 -2.59
CA ILE A 123 10.36 0.31 -3.12
C ILE A 123 10.92 -0.48 -4.31
N ALA A 124 11.02 -1.81 -4.17
CA ALA A 124 11.53 -2.67 -5.24
C ALA A 124 10.66 -2.60 -6.49
N PHE A 125 9.33 -2.63 -6.34
CA PHE A 125 8.40 -2.45 -7.46
C PHE A 125 8.55 -1.08 -8.12
N GLY A 126 8.60 0.00 -7.34
CA GLY A 126 8.80 1.34 -7.87
C GLY A 126 10.11 1.50 -8.64
N PHE A 127 11.20 0.87 -8.17
CA PHE A 127 12.46 0.84 -8.89
C PHE A 127 12.37 0.08 -10.22
N VAL A 128 11.69 -1.06 -10.27
CA VAL A 128 11.46 -1.82 -11.51
C VAL A 128 10.70 -0.99 -12.53
N ILE A 129 9.67 -0.25 -12.09
CA ILE A 129 8.88 0.64 -12.95
C ILE A 129 9.76 1.74 -13.54
N GLU A 130 10.53 2.47 -12.71
CA GLU A 130 11.44 3.53 -13.19
C GLU A 130 12.50 3.00 -14.16
N LYS A 131 13.07 1.82 -13.89
CA LYS A 131 14.06 1.21 -14.77
C LYS A 131 13.47 0.77 -16.11
N PHE A 132 12.23 0.30 -16.11
CA PHE A 132 11.51 0.02 -17.35
C PHE A 132 11.25 1.30 -18.15
N ASP A 133 10.91 2.40 -17.47
CA ASP A 133 10.64 3.66 -18.15
C ASP A 133 11.91 4.19 -18.85
N PHE A 134 13.05 4.18 -18.16
CA PHE A 134 14.35 4.50 -18.75
C PHE A 134 14.71 3.59 -19.94
N PHE A 135 14.43 2.28 -19.83
CA PHE A 135 14.68 1.32 -20.91
C PHE A 135 13.86 1.63 -22.17
N LEU A 136 12.57 1.97 -22.02
CA LEU A 136 11.71 2.34 -23.14
C LEU A 136 12.16 3.64 -23.81
N GLU A 137 12.61 4.63 -23.03
CA GLU A 137 13.16 5.88 -23.56
C GLU A 137 14.39 5.63 -24.42
N GLN A 138 15.34 4.82 -23.92
CA GLN A 138 16.55 4.49 -24.66
C GLN A 138 16.27 3.68 -25.93
N LEU A 139 15.26 2.81 -25.90
CA LEU A 139 14.80 2.03 -27.04
C LEU A 139 14.11 2.91 -28.10
N SER A 140 13.39 3.96 -27.69
CA SER A 140 12.82 4.98 -28.58
C SER A 140 13.88 5.72 -29.38
N ILE A 141 14.99 6.07 -28.72
CA ILE A 141 16.12 6.73 -29.36
C ILE A 141 16.77 5.79 -30.39
N MET A 142 16.98 4.51 -30.05
CA MET A 142 17.57 3.53 -30.98
C MET A 142 16.70 3.19 -32.18
N LEU A 143 15.38 3.06 -32.00
CA LEU A 143 14.44 2.70 -33.08
C LEU A 143 14.01 3.90 -33.93
N HIS A 144 14.50 5.11 -33.64
CA HIS A 144 14.07 6.38 -34.27
C HIS A 144 12.53 6.55 -34.33
N THR A 145 11.82 5.85 -33.45
CA THR A 145 10.36 5.80 -33.41
C THR A 145 9.96 6.46 -32.10
N LYS A 146 9.04 7.44 -32.16
CA LYS A 146 8.43 7.98 -30.95
C LYS A 146 7.59 6.88 -30.30
N LEU A 147 8.16 6.17 -29.34
CA LEU A 147 7.35 5.49 -28.33
C LEU A 147 6.68 6.61 -27.56
N VAL A 148 5.39 6.82 -27.81
CA VAL A 148 4.59 7.83 -27.12
C VAL A 148 4.45 7.41 -25.66
N MET A 149 5.47 7.70 -24.86
CA MET A 149 5.33 7.84 -23.42
C MET A 149 4.54 9.11 -23.21
N GLY A 150 3.21 9.00 -23.06
CA GLY A 150 2.41 10.15 -22.67
C GLY A 150 3.00 10.76 -21.40
N GLU A 151 2.97 12.09 -21.25
CA GLU A 151 3.56 12.80 -20.10
C GLU A 151 3.10 12.25 -18.73
N GLY A 152 1.96 11.55 -18.69
CA GLY A 152 1.44 10.87 -17.50
C GLY A 152 2.22 9.62 -17.07
N PHE A 153 3.08 9.04 -17.91
CA PHE A 153 3.86 7.84 -17.56
C PHE A 153 5.06 8.14 -16.65
N SER A 154 5.60 9.35 -16.72
CA SER A 154 6.82 9.75 -16.03
C SER A 154 6.62 9.90 -14.52
N GLY A 155 7.50 9.27 -13.74
CA GLY A 155 7.55 9.42 -12.29
C GLY A 155 6.56 8.55 -11.48
N MET A 156 5.85 7.62 -12.12
CA MET A 156 4.97 6.71 -11.38
C MET A 156 5.76 5.73 -10.48
N GLY A 157 6.96 5.33 -10.88
CA GLY A 157 7.81 4.47 -10.05
C GLY A 157 8.36 5.23 -8.84
N ILE A 158 8.67 6.53 -8.99
CA ILE A 158 9.03 7.42 -7.86
C ILE A 158 7.93 7.44 -6.80
N ILE A 159 6.65 7.51 -7.20
CA ILE A 159 5.53 7.50 -6.24
C ILE A 159 5.51 6.20 -5.43
N PHE A 160 5.72 5.05 -6.07
CA PHE A 160 5.82 3.75 -5.38
C PHE A 160 7.01 3.68 -4.41
N ILE A 161 8.15 4.27 -4.78
CA ILE A 161 9.34 4.37 -3.91
C ILE A 161 9.03 5.24 -2.69
N VAL A 162 8.50 6.44 -2.90
CA VAL A 162 8.13 7.38 -1.82
C VAL A 162 7.09 6.75 -0.88
N LEU A 163 6.11 6.03 -1.44
CA LEU A 163 5.11 5.29 -0.68
C LEU A 163 5.76 4.20 0.18
N GLY A 164 6.68 3.42 -0.38
CA GLY A 164 7.41 2.40 0.38
C GLY A 164 8.29 2.98 1.49
N ILE A 165 8.98 4.09 1.24
CA ILE A 165 9.79 4.79 2.26
C ILE A 165 8.89 5.33 3.39
N THR A 166 7.76 5.94 3.04
CA THR A 166 6.82 6.48 4.03
C THR A 166 6.21 5.37 4.88
N ASN A 167 5.89 4.23 4.26
CA ASN A 167 5.43 3.03 4.96
C ASN A 167 6.49 2.50 5.95
N LEU A 168 7.77 2.50 5.58
CA LEU A 168 8.87 2.12 6.49
C LEU A 168 9.02 3.08 7.67
N MET A 169 8.98 4.39 7.41
CA MET A 169 9.09 5.42 8.44
C MET A 169 7.96 5.31 9.47
N ILE A 170 6.72 5.16 8.99
CA ILE A 170 5.55 5.04 9.86
C ILE A 170 5.61 3.74 10.68
N GLY A 171 5.96 2.61 10.07
CA GLY A 171 6.13 1.33 10.77
C GLY A 171 7.20 1.41 11.87
N GLY A 172 8.33 2.07 11.58
CA GLY A 172 9.42 2.28 12.56
C GLY A 172 9.01 3.17 13.72
N ILE A 173 8.34 4.30 13.44
CA ILE A 173 7.82 5.20 14.48
C ILE A 173 6.77 4.48 15.35
N ASN A 174 5.89 3.69 14.73
CA ASN A 174 4.86 2.95 15.46
C ASN A 174 5.50 1.91 16.39
N PHE A 175 6.53 1.20 15.94
CA PHE A 175 7.26 0.22 16.74
C PHE A 175 7.95 0.86 17.94
N ILE A 176 8.77 1.91 17.73
CA ILE A 176 9.50 2.59 18.82
C ILE A 176 8.53 3.15 19.86
N ARG A 177 7.42 3.75 19.41
CA ARG A 177 6.40 4.29 20.34
C ARG A 177 5.63 3.20 21.06
N THR A 178 5.33 2.08 20.41
CA THR A 178 4.66 0.94 21.04
C THR A 178 5.54 0.35 22.13
N VAL A 179 6.82 0.11 21.85
CA VAL A 179 7.79 -0.42 22.82
C VAL A 179 7.93 0.53 24.02
N LYS A 180 8.10 1.83 23.78
CA LYS A 180 8.24 2.83 24.86
C LYS A 180 7.00 2.93 25.75
N LYS A 181 5.79 2.79 25.18
CA LYS A 181 4.52 2.84 25.93
C LYS A 181 4.22 1.58 26.73
N VAL A 182 4.69 0.42 26.28
CA VAL A 182 4.56 -0.82 27.05
C VAL A 182 5.53 -0.78 28.24
N ASP A 183 6.71 -0.16 28.09
CA ASP A 183 7.66 0.10 29.19
C ASP A 183 7.10 1.08 30.24
N GLU A 184 6.34 2.10 29.81
CA GLU A 184 5.72 3.10 30.70
C GLU A 184 4.42 2.62 31.38
N GLY A 185 3.93 1.41 31.09
CA GLY A 185 2.74 0.82 31.72
C GLY A 185 1.39 1.50 31.39
N CYS A 186 1.38 2.49 30.50
CA CYS A 186 0.19 3.26 30.10
C CYS A 186 -0.01 3.21 28.58
N TYR A 187 -0.81 2.27 28.09
CA TYR A 187 -1.12 2.17 26.66
C TYR A 187 -2.32 3.05 26.29
N HIS A 188 -2.04 4.28 25.84
CA HIS A 188 -3.03 5.12 25.16
C HIS A 188 -2.78 5.12 23.65
N VAL A 189 -3.73 4.59 22.88
CA VAL A 189 -3.74 4.64 21.40
C VAL A 189 -3.96 6.10 20.99
N HIS A 190 -3.00 6.69 20.27
CA HIS A 190 -3.14 8.07 19.77
C HIS A 190 -3.69 8.04 18.34
N LYS A 191 -4.94 8.50 18.19
CA LYS A 191 -5.73 8.63 16.94
C LYS A 191 -4.95 9.23 15.76
N PHE A 192 -4.03 10.14 16.05
CA PHE A 192 -3.34 10.96 15.06
C PHE A 192 -2.42 10.18 14.12
N LEU A 193 -1.74 9.14 14.63
CA LEU A 193 -0.71 8.42 13.86
C LEU A 193 -1.33 7.48 12.80
N TYR A 194 -2.39 6.77 13.18
CA TYR A 194 -3.15 5.90 12.27
C TYR A 194 -4.03 6.70 11.31
N GLY A 195 -4.60 7.82 11.78
CA GLY A 195 -5.27 8.78 10.92
C GLY A 195 -4.32 9.35 9.86
N LEU A 196 -3.10 9.75 10.25
CA LEU A 196 -2.07 10.22 9.34
C LEU A 196 -1.66 9.15 8.32
N TYR A 197 -1.48 7.89 8.76
CA TYR A 197 -1.21 6.77 7.85
C TYR A 197 -2.33 6.57 6.83
N GLY A 198 -3.59 6.56 7.28
CA GLY A 198 -4.75 6.46 6.40
C GLY A 198 -4.82 7.60 5.39
N VAL A 199 -4.56 8.85 5.82
CA VAL A 199 -4.55 10.03 4.96
C VAL A 199 -3.41 9.98 3.94
N ILE A 200 -2.21 9.57 4.34
CA ILE A 200 -1.06 9.42 3.43
C ILE A 200 -1.34 8.33 2.39
N LEU A 201 -1.80 7.16 2.82
CA LEU A 201 -2.19 6.07 1.90
C LEU A 201 -3.27 6.51 0.92
N PHE A 202 -4.30 7.20 1.44
CA PHE A 202 -5.40 7.70 0.64
C PHE A 202 -4.94 8.75 -0.36
N GLY A 203 -4.15 9.73 0.07
CA GLY A 203 -3.60 10.78 -0.78
C GLY A 203 -2.73 10.23 -1.90
N ILE A 204 -1.89 9.23 -1.61
CA ILE A 204 -1.04 8.60 -2.63
C ILE A 204 -1.88 7.74 -3.59
N THR A 205 -2.90 7.03 -3.09
CA THR A 205 -3.82 6.26 -3.94
C THR A 205 -4.58 7.19 -4.89
N VAL A 206 -5.04 8.34 -4.40
CA VAL A 206 -5.67 9.38 -5.22
C VAL A 206 -4.68 9.92 -6.25
N ALA A 207 -3.44 10.21 -5.88
CA ALA A 207 -2.41 10.66 -6.81
C ALA A 207 -2.14 9.63 -7.92
N LEU A 208 -2.01 8.35 -7.56
CA LEU A 208 -1.86 7.25 -8.53
C LEU A 208 -3.09 7.11 -9.43
N ALA A 209 -4.30 7.19 -8.87
CA ALA A 209 -5.53 7.12 -9.65
C ALA A 209 -5.64 8.28 -10.65
N VAL A 210 -5.32 9.51 -10.22
CA VAL A 210 -5.32 10.69 -11.10
C VAL A 210 -4.27 10.57 -12.21
N MET A 211 -3.07 10.06 -11.90
CA MET A 211 -2.04 9.80 -12.91
C MET A 211 -2.46 8.70 -13.90
N ILE A 212 -3.05 7.60 -13.41
CA ILE A 212 -3.57 6.51 -14.25
C ILE A 212 -4.69 7.03 -15.17
N ILE A 213 -5.60 7.86 -14.64
CA ILE A 213 -6.65 8.50 -15.45
C ILE A 213 -6.04 9.39 -16.52
N ARG A 214 -5.04 10.24 -16.18
CA ARG A 214 -4.32 11.05 -17.18
C ARG A 214 -3.59 10.21 -18.23
N VAL A 215 -3.18 9.00 -17.89
CA VAL A 215 -2.55 8.05 -18.81
C VAL A 215 -3.56 7.36 -19.73
N SER A 216 -4.78 7.13 -19.25
CA SER A 216 -5.84 6.42 -19.98
C SER A 216 -6.70 7.31 -20.88
N LEU A 217 -6.53 8.64 -20.83
CA LEU A 217 -7.34 9.66 -21.50
C LEU A 217 -6.53 10.33 -22.62
#